data_AF-A0A1G2WBV0-F1
#
_entry.id   AF-A0A1G2WBV0-F1
#
_cell.length_a   1.000
_cell.length_b   1.000
_cell.length_c   1.000
_cell.angle_alpha   90.00
_cell.angle_beta   90.00
_cell.angle_gamma   90.00
#
_symmetry.space_group_name_H-M   'P 1'
#
loop_
_entity.id
_entity.type
_entity.pdbx_description
1 polymer ?
#
loop_
_entity_poly.entity_id
_entity_poly.type
_entity_poly.pdbx_seq_one_letter_code
_entity_poly.pdbx_strand_id
1 'polypeptide(L)'
;MISALFAVALLVAAADPAAPTAGTAPAASAPAKSATPAKADKNELVCKREAVLGSRMKQRTCRTQADWDLMKQEARDEVEKNQSVKPLSF
;
A
#
# COMPACT_ATOMS: atom_id res chain seq x y z
N MET A 1 -18.92 27.73 -14.76
CA MET A 1 -19.03 27.23 -16.16
C MET A 1 -17.65 26.84 -16.69
N ILE A 2 -17.08 25.73 -16.20
CA ILE A 2 -15.81 25.15 -16.72
C ILE A 2 -16.00 23.62 -16.94
N SER A 3 -17.24 23.14 -16.95
CA SER A 3 -17.58 21.71 -16.88
C SER A 3 -17.75 21.00 -18.22
N ALA A 4 -17.04 21.39 -19.29
CA ALA A 4 -17.36 20.85 -20.63
C ALA A 4 -16.17 20.57 -21.56
N LEU A 5 -15.02 20.10 -21.04
CA LEU A 5 -13.86 19.76 -21.90
C LEU A 5 -13.14 18.46 -21.49
N PHE A 6 -13.88 17.38 -21.22
CA PHE A 6 -13.31 16.03 -21.29
C PHE A 6 -14.26 15.11 -22.03
N ALA A 7 -14.30 15.29 -23.35
CA ALA A 7 -14.91 14.34 -24.27
C ALA A 7 -13.87 13.93 -25.30
N VAL A 8 -13.84 12.62 -25.58
CA VAL A 8 -13.21 11.96 -26.72
C VAL A 8 -11.73 11.57 -26.54
N ALA A 9 -11.51 10.28 -26.22
CA ALA A 9 -10.67 9.38 -27.01
C ALA A 9 -10.80 7.93 -26.48
N LEU A 10 -11.96 7.31 -26.72
CA LEU A 10 -12.10 5.85 -26.69
C LEU A 10 -12.06 5.38 -28.14
N LEU A 11 -10.90 4.89 -28.58
CA LEU A 11 -10.72 4.23 -29.86
C LEU A 11 -10.10 2.84 -29.63
N VAL A 12 -10.88 1.86 -30.06
CA VAL A 12 -10.71 0.40 -30.04
C VAL A 12 -9.70 -0.06 -31.09
N ALA A 13 -8.91 -1.11 -30.80
CA ALA A 13 -8.40 -2.15 -31.71
C ALA A 13 -7.23 -2.87 -31.03
N ALA A 14 -7.00 -4.19 -31.09
CA ALA A 14 -7.67 -5.34 -31.68
C ALA A 14 -7.19 -6.57 -30.88
N ALA A 15 -8.02 -7.60 -30.81
CA ALA A 15 -7.69 -8.90 -30.22
C ALA A 15 -6.65 -9.66 -31.06
N ASP A 16 -5.68 -10.29 -30.42
CA ASP A 16 -4.84 -11.33 -31.02
C ASP A 16 -4.93 -12.60 -30.14
N PRO A 17 -5.51 -13.72 -30.64
CA PRO A 17 -5.59 -14.96 -29.90
C PRO A 17 -4.36 -15.86 -30.14
N ALA A 18 -3.69 -16.17 -29.02
CA ALA A 18 -3.04 -17.44 -28.69
C ALA A 18 -1.89 -17.99 -29.56
N ALA A 19 -0.72 -18.13 -28.92
CA ALA A 19 0.14 -19.31 -29.07
C ALA A 19 0.63 -19.75 -27.67
N PRO A 20 0.45 -21.02 -27.27
CA PRO A 20 0.96 -21.53 -26.01
C PRO A 20 2.43 -21.94 -26.17
N THR A 21 3.34 -21.22 -25.51
CA THR A 21 4.70 -21.73 -25.25
C THR A 21 4.64 -22.68 -24.06
N ALA A 22 4.74 -23.97 -24.37
CA ALA A 22 5.02 -25.01 -23.41
C ALA A 22 6.44 -24.83 -22.82
N GLY A 23 6.58 -25.04 -21.51
CA GLY A 23 7.84 -25.53 -20.93
C GLY A 23 8.63 -24.56 -20.04
N THR A 24 8.16 -24.37 -18.81
CA THR A 24 9.05 -24.39 -17.63
C THR A 24 8.23 -24.87 -16.45
N ALA A 25 8.60 -26.06 -15.94
CA ALA A 25 8.03 -26.62 -14.74
C ALA A 25 8.24 -25.62 -13.58
N PRO A 26 7.19 -25.25 -12.83
CA PRO A 26 7.39 -24.56 -11.56
C PRO A 26 8.17 -25.50 -10.66
N ALA A 27 9.37 -25.08 -10.25
CA ALA A 27 10.08 -25.72 -9.16
C ALA A 27 9.12 -25.87 -7.98
N ALA A 28 9.06 -27.07 -7.42
CA ALA A 28 8.19 -27.42 -6.30
C ALA A 28 8.30 -26.34 -5.23
N SER A 29 7.21 -25.60 -5.07
CA SER A 29 7.08 -24.63 -3.98
C SER A 29 7.03 -25.45 -2.70
N ALA A 30 8.09 -25.37 -1.90
CA ALA A 30 8.08 -25.91 -0.56
C ALA A 30 6.83 -25.38 0.17
N PRO A 31 6.10 -26.22 0.91
CA PRO A 31 4.90 -25.77 1.59
C PRO A 31 5.28 -24.63 2.52
N ALA A 32 4.76 -23.44 2.22
CA ALA A 32 4.82 -22.31 3.13
C ALA A 32 4.14 -22.78 4.41
N LYS A 33 4.92 -23.01 5.47
CA LYS A 33 4.40 -23.25 6.80
C LYS A 33 3.47 -22.07 7.10
N SER A 34 2.18 -22.35 7.14
CA SER A 34 1.18 -21.40 7.62
C SER A 34 1.58 -21.04 9.04
N ALA A 35 2.19 -19.86 9.18
CA ALA A 35 2.45 -19.30 10.48
C ALA A 35 1.08 -19.00 11.08
N THR A 36 0.65 -19.86 12.01
CA THR A 36 -0.42 -19.53 12.96
C THR A 36 -0.12 -18.13 13.47
N PRO A 37 -1.08 -17.18 13.47
CA PRO A 37 -0.85 -15.85 14.01
C PRO A 37 -0.60 -16.00 15.51
N ALA A 38 0.68 -16.14 15.88
CA ALA A 38 1.12 -15.90 17.23
C ALA A 38 0.69 -14.48 17.58
N LYS A 39 0.14 -14.28 18.78
CA LYS A 39 -0.12 -12.93 19.29
C LYS A 39 1.19 -12.17 19.17
N ALA A 40 1.25 -11.20 18.25
CA ALA A 40 2.47 -10.45 17.98
C ALA A 40 2.95 -9.84 19.29
N ASP A 41 4.13 -10.24 19.73
CA ASP A 41 4.75 -9.69 20.92
C ASP A 41 4.93 -8.20 20.69
N LYS A 42 4.36 -7.37 21.55
CA LYS A 42 4.37 -5.90 21.39
C LYS A 42 5.79 -5.32 21.32
N ASN A 43 6.77 -6.06 21.85
CA ASN A 43 8.18 -5.69 21.86
C ASN A 43 8.96 -6.22 20.65
N GLU A 44 8.32 -6.95 19.73
CA GLU A 44 8.96 -7.44 18.52
C GLU A 44 9.41 -6.26 17.64
N LEU A 45 10.66 -6.29 17.18
CA LEU A 45 11.20 -5.30 16.27
C LEU A 45 10.74 -5.58 14.83
N VAL A 46 9.99 -4.63 14.27
CA VAL A 46 9.49 -4.66 12.90
C VAL A 46 10.20 -3.60 12.06
N CYS A 47 10.91 -4.05 11.02
CA CYS A 47 11.59 -3.18 10.06
C CYS A 47 10.76 -2.97 8.80
N LYS A 48 10.41 -1.72 8.50
CA LYS A 48 9.70 -1.31 7.27
C LYS A 48 10.63 -0.52 6.37
N ARG A 49 10.47 -0.68 5.05
CA ARG A 49 11.18 0.14 4.05
C ARG A 49 10.26 1.26 3.59
N GLU A 50 10.60 2.48 3.95
CA GLU A 50 9.78 3.67 3.72
C GLU A 50 10.40 4.52 2.61
N ALA A 51 9.55 5.10 1.78
CA ALA A 51 9.98 6.07 0.80
C ALA A 51 10.17 7.42 1.50
N VAL A 52 11.35 8.03 1.33
CA VAL A 52 11.65 9.35 1.88
C VAL A 52 11.39 10.38 0.79
N LEU A 53 10.60 11.41 1.11
CA LEU A 53 10.32 12.51 0.18
C LEU A 53 11.63 13.18 -0.25
N GLY A 54 11.77 13.43 -1.56
CA GLY A 54 12.99 14.03 -2.13
C GLY A 54 14.16 13.06 -2.33
N SER A 55 14.04 11.79 -1.92
CA SER A 55 15.03 10.76 -2.20
C SER A 55 14.48 9.70 -3.16
N ARG A 56 15.32 9.25 -4.09
CA ARG A 56 15.01 8.09 -4.94
C ARG A 56 15.28 6.76 -4.25
N MET A 57 15.93 6.77 -3.08
CA MET A 57 16.26 5.58 -2.31
C MET A 57 15.29 5.41 -1.14
N LYS A 58 14.88 4.17 -0.88
CA LYS A 58 14.06 3.80 0.28
C LYS A 58 14.95 3.65 1.52
N GLN A 59 14.50 4.16 2.65
CA GLN A 59 15.16 3.99 3.95
C GLN A 59 14.53 2.82 4.71
N ARG A 60 15.33 2.09 5.50
CA ARG A 60 14.81 1.04 6.40
C ARG A 60 14.66 1.61 7.81
N THR A 61 13.42 1.68 8.30
CA THR A 61 13.09 2.12 9.66
C THR A 61 12.70 0.89 10.47
N CYS A 62 13.39 0.62 11.57
CA CYS A 62 13.09 -0.48 12.48
C CYS A 62 12.57 0.08 13.80
N ARG A 63 11.37 -0.36 14.21
CA ARG A 63 10.75 0.01 15.49
C ARG A 63 10.00 -1.17 16.08
N THR A 64 9.67 -1.08 17.36
CA THR A 64 8.84 -2.12 18.00
C THR A 64 7.43 -2.11 17.41
N GLN A 65 6.73 -3.23 17.49
CA GLN A 65 5.33 -3.31 17.07
C GLN A 65 4.47 -2.30 17.86
N ALA A 66 4.74 -2.13 19.16
CA ALA A 66 4.06 -1.13 20.00
C ALA A 66 4.23 0.30 19.48
N ASP A 67 5.45 0.69 19.07
CA ASP A 67 5.71 2.02 18.52
C ASP A 67 4.95 2.24 17.21
N TRP A 68 4.91 1.23 16.34
CA TRP A 68 4.16 1.31 15.09
C TRP A 68 2.66 1.50 15.32
N ASP A 69 2.11 0.81 16.32
CA ASP A 69 0.69 0.92 16.67
C ASP A 69 0.37 2.28 17.29
N LEU A 70 1.26 2.82 18.13
CA LEU A 70 1.13 4.17 18.69
C LEU A 70 1.10 5.23 17.58
N MET A 71 2.10 5.22 16.69
CA MET A 71 2.17 6.16 15.57
C MET A 71 0.92 6.09 14.67
N LYS A 72 0.36 4.90 14.49
CA LYS A 72 -0.86 4.70 13.71
C LYS A 72 -2.09 5.31 14.40
N GLN A 73 -2.19 5.23 15.72
CA GLN A 73 -3.27 5.85 16.47
C GLN A 73 -3.15 7.37 16.44
N GLU A 74 -1.97 7.92 16.74
CA GLU A 74 -1.72 9.37 16.68
C GLU A 74 -2.08 9.96 15.31
N ALA A 75 -1.66 9.30 14.22
CA ALA A 75 -2.00 9.74 12.87
C ALA A 75 -3.52 9.70 12.59
N ARG A 76 -4.26 8.76 13.16
CA ARG A 76 -5.73 8.70 13.03
C ARG A 76 -6.38 9.83 13.80
N ASP A 77 -6.00 10.02 15.05
CA ASP A 77 -6.54 11.05 15.93
C ASP A 77 -6.32 12.44 15.34
N GLU A 78 -5.14 12.67 14.75
CA GLU A 78 -4.83 13.92 14.06
C GLU A 78 -5.74 14.14 12.83
N VAL A 79 -5.96 13.11 12.02
CA VAL A 79 -6.87 13.20 10.87
C VAL A 79 -8.30 13.45 11.32
N GLU A 80 -8.81 12.74 12.32
CA GLU A 80 -10.17 12.92 12.85
C GLU A 80 -10.37 14.31 13.44
N LYS A 81 -9.37 14.82 14.18
CA LYS A 81 -9.38 16.18 14.70
C LYS A 81 -9.45 17.22 13.58
N ASN A 82 -8.69 17.05 12.50
CA ASN A 82 -8.71 17.96 11.36
C ASN A 82 -10.01 17.87 10.55
N GLN A 83 -10.65 16.69 10.48
CA GLN A 83 -11.91 16.51 9.75
C GLN A 83 -13.15 17.00 10.51
N SER A 84 -13.09 17.01 11.85
CA SER A 84 -14.17 17.51 12.69
C SER A 84 -14.25 19.04 12.76
N VAL A 85 -13.24 19.75 12.23
CA VAL A 85 -13.27 21.22 12.16
C VAL A 85 -14.31 21.64 11.12
N LYS A 86 -15.42 22.21 11.59
CA LYS A 86 -16.49 22.72 10.73
C LYS A 86 -15.92 23.78 9.76
N PRO A 87 -16.12 23.66 8.44
CA PRO A 87 -15.57 24.61 7.50
C PRO A 87 -16.15 26.00 7.77
N LEU A 88 -15.27 27.01 7.78
CA LEU A 88 -15.68 28.42 7.87
C LEU A 88 -16.46 28.76 6.60
N SER A 89 -17.77 28.98 6.74
CA SER A 89 -18.62 29.48 5.66
C SER A 89 -18.33 30.96 5.48
N PHE A 90 -17.84 31.34 4.30
CA PHE A 90 -17.69 32.73 3.86
C PHE A 90 -18.90 33.16 3.03
#